data_AF-A0A5C8JHM4-F1
#
_entry.id   AF-A0A5C8JHM4-F1
#
_cell.length_a   1.000
_cell.length_b   1.000
_cell.length_c   1.000
_cell.angle_alpha   90.00
_cell.angle_beta   90.00
_cell.angle_gamma   90.00
#
_symmetry.space_group_name_H-M   'P 1'
#
loop_
_entity.id
_entity.type
_entity.pdbx_description
1 polymer ?
#
loop_
_entity_poly.entity_id
_entity_poly.type
_entity_poly.pdbx_seq_one_letter_code
_entity_poly.pdbx_strand_id
1 'polypeptide(L)'
;MSLLDIANEIKNSGFDARKDSANGAAQIPAGSYNVMLRSASFKIAPSGWEMLRYEFDIIDGDFAGRTEYTQFGTLEEWNGKNLKWAVERTTKFFQKAIALADDGLFESDFADGAALAQALQRKAVGSFYTLQIDDRQSKGKTFRQYDLEQANELSMQASQAPAFNEDDLPFN
;
A
#
# COMPACT_ATOMS: atom_id res chain seq x y z
N MET A 1 -1.34 -20.61 17.69
CA MET A 1 -0.49 -19.95 18.70
C MET A 1 -1.34 -19.54 19.89
N SER A 2 -0.82 -19.73 21.09
CA SER A 2 -1.42 -19.28 22.36
C SER A 2 -0.87 -17.91 22.76
N LEU A 3 -1.52 -17.26 23.73
CA LEU A 3 -1.00 -16.01 24.32
C LEU A 3 0.37 -16.20 25.00
N LEU A 4 0.65 -17.42 25.48
CA LEU A 4 1.94 -17.76 26.10
C LEU A 4 3.06 -17.81 25.05
N ASP A 5 2.77 -18.30 23.85
CA ASP A 5 3.74 -18.36 22.74
C ASP A 5 4.16 -16.94 22.34
N ILE A 6 3.18 -16.05 22.18
CA ILE A 6 3.41 -14.63 21.84
C ILE A 6 4.21 -13.92 22.94
N ALA A 7 3.89 -14.17 24.22
CA ALA A 7 4.63 -13.57 25.33
C ALA A 7 6.10 -14.01 25.37
N ASN A 8 6.37 -15.27 25.03
CA ASN A 8 7.74 -15.78 24.94
C ASN A 8 8.49 -15.17 23.75
N GLU A 9 7.85 -15.00 22.60
CA GLU A 9 8.45 -14.31 21.44
C GLU A 9 8.78 -12.84 21.75
N ILE A 10 7.87 -12.10 22.38
CA ILE A 10 8.11 -10.71 22.81
C ILE A 10 9.26 -10.63 23.81
N LYS A 11 9.34 -11.58 24.74
CA LYS A 11 10.45 -11.65 25.70
C LYS A 11 11.78 -11.95 24.99
N ASN A 12 11.78 -12.83 24.00
CA ASN A 12 12.98 -13.23 23.27
C ASN A 12 13.46 -12.14 22.29
N SER A 13 12.57 -11.25 21.84
CA SER A 13 12.95 -10.09 21.01
C SER A 13 13.65 -8.98 21.79
N GLY A 14 13.73 -9.10 23.12
CA GLY A 14 14.40 -8.13 23.99
C GLY A 14 13.53 -6.92 24.38
N PHE A 15 12.21 -7.01 24.21
CA PHE A 15 11.27 -5.95 24.55
C PHE A 15 11.34 -5.57 26.05
N ASP A 16 11.69 -4.31 26.32
CA ASP A 16 11.64 -3.69 27.65
C ASP A 16 10.27 -3.03 27.84
N ALA A 17 9.37 -3.69 28.55
CA ALA A 17 8.01 -3.21 28.81
C ALA A 17 7.92 -1.83 29.49
N ARG A 18 9.02 -1.29 30.02
CA ARG A 18 9.06 0.06 30.62
C ARG A 18 9.53 1.15 29.67
N LYS A 19 10.22 0.78 28.58
CA LYS A 19 10.88 1.73 27.68
C LYS A 19 10.36 1.63 26.26
N ASP A 20 10.03 0.43 25.83
CA ASP A 20 9.67 0.14 24.46
C ASP A 20 8.17 0.39 24.25
N SER A 21 7.84 0.89 23.06
CA SER A 21 6.48 1.22 22.69
C SER A 21 5.62 -0.04 22.60
N ALA A 22 4.47 -0.03 23.28
CA ALA A 22 3.44 -1.06 23.12
C ALA A 22 2.63 -0.92 21.81
N ASN A 23 2.78 0.20 21.08
CA ASN A 23 2.09 0.41 19.81
C ASN A 23 2.73 -0.42 18.68
N GLY A 24 1.87 -0.81 17.74
CA GLY A 24 2.02 -1.94 16.81
C GLY A 24 3.32 -2.04 16.01
N ALA A 25 3.51 -3.26 15.47
CA ALA A 25 4.69 -3.74 14.76
C ALA A 25 5.50 -2.64 14.07
N ALA A 26 6.80 -2.57 14.39
CA ALA A 26 7.75 -1.63 13.81
C ALA A 26 7.58 -1.54 12.28
N GLN A 27 7.73 -0.34 11.71
CA GLN A 27 7.67 -0.12 10.27
C GLN A 27 8.50 -1.18 9.53
N ILE A 28 7.93 -1.76 8.47
CA ILE A 28 8.69 -2.75 7.68
C ILE A 28 9.94 -2.08 7.08
N PRO A 29 11.05 -2.82 6.89
CA PRO A 29 12.24 -2.29 6.24
C PRO A 29 11.98 -1.73 4.83
N ALA A 30 12.94 -1.00 4.27
CA ALA A 30 12.99 -0.78 2.82
C ALA A 30 13.24 -2.13 2.10
N GLY A 31 12.63 -2.32 0.94
CA GLY A 31 12.68 -3.58 0.20
C GLY A 31 11.56 -3.72 -0.82
N SER A 32 11.50 -4.90 -1.42
CA SER A 32 10.50 -5.30 -2.42
C SER A 32 9.50 -6.24 -1.77
N TYR A 33 8.21 -5.92 -1.87
CA TYR A 33 7.14 -6.68 -1.23
C TYR A 33 6.06 -7.05 -2.23
N ASN A 34 5.60 -8.30 -2.22
CA ASN A 34 4.41 -8.65 -2.98
C ASN A 34 3.20 -8.22 -2.16
N VAL A 35 2.30 -7.46 -2.80
CA VAL A 35 1.18 -6.84 -2.11
C VAL A 35 -0.11 -6.93 -2.91
N MET A 36 -1.22 -6.88 -2.21
CA MET A 36 -2.53 -6.56 -2.76
C MET A 36 -2.92 -5.15 -2.32
N LEU A 37 -3.42 -4.31 -3.24
CA LEU A 37 -4.00 -3.02 -2.85
C LEU A 37 -5.35 -3.25 -2.16
N ARG A 38 -5.38 -3.25 -0.84
CA ARG A 38 -6.59 -3.47 -0.03
C ARG A 38 -7.59 -2.32 -0.19
N SER A 39 -7.10 -1.09 -0.13
CA SER A 39 -7.97 0.08 -0.24
C SER A 39 -7.22 1.30 -0.75
N ALA A 40 -7.95 2.17 -1.45
CA ALA A 40 -7.49 3.50 -1.81
C ALA A 40 -8.56 4.53 -1.43
N SER A 41 -8.18 5.63 -0.78
CA SER A 41 -9.15 6.65 -0.35
C SER A 41 -8.58 8.06 -0.42
N PHE A 42 -9.47 9.00 -0.74
CA PHE A 42 -9.17 10.42 -0.63
C PHE A 42 -9.58 10.93 0.76
N LYS A 43 -8.71 11.71 1.39
CA LYS A 43 -8.95 12.32 2.70
C LYS A 43 -8.51 13.77 2.71
N ILE A 44 -9.31 14.61 3.34
CA ILE A 44 -8.96 15.99 3.67
C ILE A 44 -8.76 16.04 5.20
N ALA A 45 -7.55 16.41 5.64
CA ALA A 45 -7.27 16.62 7.05
C ALA A 45 -8.00 17.87 7.58
N PRO A 46 -8.20 18.02 8.90
CA PRO A 46 -8.75 19.25 9.47
C PRO A 46 -7.98 20.52 9.10
N SER A 47 -6.69 20.40 8.74
CA SER A 47 -5.89 21.52 8.24
C SER A 47 -6.28 21.99 6.83
N GLY A 48 -7.07 21.20 6.10
CA GLY A 48 -7.32 21.35 4.66
C GLY A 48 -6.30 20.61 3.78
N TRP A 49 -5.36 19.86 4.37
CA TRP A 49 -4.39 19.08 3.59
C TRP A 49 -5.10 17.90 2.92
N GLU A 50 -4.99 17.83 1.60
CA GLU A 50 -5.59 16.76 0.80
C GLU A 50 -4.58 15.64 0.52
N MET A 51 -5.02 14.39 0.69
CA MET A 51 -4.17 13.23 0.48
C MET A 51 -4.93 12.05 -0.12
N LEU A 52 -4.29 11.39 -1.07
CA LEU A 52 -4.66 10.08 -1.59
C LEU A 52 -3.91 9.01 -0.80
N ARG A 53 -4.63 8.14 -0.10
CA ARG A 53 -4.10 7.07 0.74
C ARG A 53 -4.25 5.72 0.07
N TYR A 54 -3.24 4.88 0.24
CA TYR A 54 -3.19 3.50 -0.21
C TYR A 54 -2.87 2.61 0.97
N GLU A 55 -3.54 1.47 1.03
CA GLU A 55 -3.31 0.41 2.01
C GLU A 55 -2.96 -0.87 1.27
N PHE A 56 -1.73 -1.34 1.46
CA PHE A 56 -1.20 -2.53 0.79
C PHE A 56 -1.06 -3.65 1.81
N ASP A 57 -1.75 -4.77 1.58
CA ASP A 57 -1.55 -5.98 2.38
C ASP A 57 -0.41 -6.80 1.77
N ILE A 58 0.60 -7.11 2.59
CA ILE A 58 1.74 -7.95 2.20
C ILE A 58 1.28 -9.40 2.18
N ILE A 59 1.47 -10.06 1.04
CA ILE A 59 0.89 -11.39 0.80
C ILE A 59 1.85 -12.53 1.15
N ASP A 60 3.15 -12.28 1.14
CA ASP A 60 4.19 -13.30 1.35
C ASP A 60 5.43 -12.77 2.08
N GLY A 61 6.39 -13.68 2.33
CA GLY A 61 7.63 -13.39 3.05
C GLY A 61 7.44 -13.17 4.56
N ASP A 62 8.50 -12.69 5.21
CA ASP A 62 8.56 -12.52 6.67
C ASP A 62 7.55 -11.52 7.23
N PHE A 63 6.99 -10.68 6.36
CA PHE A 63 6.04 -9.63 6.72
C PHE A 63 4.62 -9.91 6.20
N ALA A 64 4.34 -11.12 5.71
CA ALA A 64 3.02 -11.54 5.26
C ALA A 64 1.93 -11.26 6.31
N GLY A 65 0.76 -10.80 5.85
CA GLY A 65 -0.37 -10.42 6.71
C GLY A 65 -0.25 -9.05 7.37
N ARG A 66 0.86 -8.33 7.17
CA ARG A 66 0.96 -6.92 7.57
C ARG A 66 0.39 -6.00 6.50
N THR A 67 -0.06 -4.83 6.93
CA THR A 67 -0.44 -3.74 6.02
C THR A 67 0.61 -2.64 6.03
N GLU A 68 1.07 -2.24 4.86
CA GLU A 68 1.83 -1.01 4.64
C GLU A 68 0.89 0.12 4.20
N TYR A 69 1.02 1.27 4.86
CA TYR A 69 0.21 2.46 4.58
C TYR A 69 1.08 3.51 3.88
N THR A 70 0.62 3.99 2.74
CA THR A 70 1.28 5.11 2.04
C THR A 70 0.27 6.17 1.62
N GLN A 71 0.72 7.42 1.54
CA GLN A 71 -0.15 8.54 1.18
C GLN A 71 0.61 9.62 0.43
N PHE A 72 -0.08 10.26 -0.50
CA PHE A 72 0.47 11.28 -1.38
C PHE A 72 -0.44 12.50 -1.42
N GLY A 73 0.15 13.70 -1.40
CA GLY A 73 -0.60 14.95 -1.45
C GLY A 73 -1.11 15.27 -2.85
N THR A 74 -2.27 15.92 -2.94
CA THR A 74 -2.88 16.33 -4.22
C THR A 74 -2.82 17.84 -4.47
N LEU A 75 -2.34 18.62 -3.50
CA LEU A 75 -2.24 20.08 -3.61
C LEU A 75 -0.91 20.54 -4.22
N GLU A 76 -0.98 21.42 -5.22
CA GLU A 76 0.19 22.01 -5.89
C GLU A 76 0.88 23.11 -5.06
N GLU A 77 0.21 23.64 -4.05
CA GLU A 77 0.78 24.60 -3.10
C GLU A 77 0.30 24.30 -1.67
N TRP A 78 1.19 24.46 -0.70
CA TRP A 78 0.85 24.37 0.72
C TRP A 78 1.70 25.31 1.57
N ASN A 79 1.05 26.16 2.37
CA ASN A 79 1.72 27.13 3.24
C ASN A 79 2.79 27.96 2.49
N GLY A 80 2.45 28.45 1.29
CA GLY A 80 3.35 29.25 0.44
C GLY A 80 4.49 28.46 -0.21
N LYS A 81 4.47 27.13 -0.15
CA LYS A 81 5.45 26.26 -0.81
C LYS A 81 4.85 25.63 -2.04
N ASN A 82 5.53 25.76 -3.18
CA ASN A 82 5.20 25.02 -4.39
C ASN A 82 5.52 23.53 -4.21
N LEU A 83 4.53 22.68 -4.49
CA LEU A 83 4.53 21.23 -4.36
C LEU A 83 4.24 20.53 -5.69
N LYS A 84 4.41 21.21 -6.84
CA LYS A 84 4.16 20.61 -8.16
C LYS A 84 4.90 19.29 -8.37
N TRP A 85 6.16 19.19 -7.91
CA TRP A 85 6.94 17.95 -7.96
C TRP A 85 6.30 16.80 -7.14
N ALA A 86 5.60 17.12 -6.05
CA ALA A 86 4.93 16.15 -5.20
C ALA A 86 3.63 15.67 -5.87
N VAL A 87 2.86 16.60 -6.44
CA VAL A 87 1.65 16.25 -7.21
C VAL A 87 2.00 15.45 -8.46
N GLU A 88 3.07 15.79 -9.18
CA GLU A 88 3.59 14.98 -10.29
C GLU A 88 3.90 13.54 -9.85
N ARG A 89 4.47 13.37 -8.66
CA ARG A 89 4.72 12.03 -8.09
C ARG A 89 3.41 11.31 -7.76
N THR A 90 2.43 12.00 -7.17
CA THR A 90 1.09 11.47 -6.89
C THR A 90 0.43 10.96 -8.17
N THR A 91 0.41 11.79 -9.22
CA THR A 91 -0.16 11.45 -10.53
C THR A 91 0.54 10.27 -11.17
N LYS A 92 1.89 10.23 -11.16
CA LYS A 92 2.67 9.10 -11.70
C LYS A 92 2.35 7.80 -10.97
N PHE A 93 2.32 7.83 -9.64
CA PHE A 93 2.02 6.64 -8.84
C PHE A 93 0.60 6.14 -9.09
N PHE A 94 -0.39 7.04 -9.15
CA PHE A 94 -1.77 6.73 -9.52
C PHE A 94 -1.86 6.08 -10.91
N GLN A 95 -1.25 6.70 -11.93
CA GLN A 95 -1.27 6.16 -13.29
C GLN A 95 -0.64 4.77 -13.37
N LYS A 96 0.46 4.55 -12.62
CA LYS A 96 1.12 3.24 -12.54
C LYS A 96 0.21 2.19 -11.91
N ALA A 97 -0.49 2.54 -10.83
CA ALA A 97 -1.46 1.63 -10.20
C ALA A 97 -2.60 1.25 -11.16
N ILE A 98 -3.18 2.21 -11.87
CA ILE A 98 -4.26 1.94 -12.86
C ILE A 98 -3.74 1.05 -13.99
N ALA A 99 -2.58 1.37 -14.57
CA ALA A 99 -2.03 0.62 -15.69
C ALA A 99 -1.65 -0.81 -15.30
N LEU A 100 -1.03 -1.01 -14.13
CA LEU A 100 -0.63 -2.33 -13.65
C LEU A 100 -1.83 -3.20 -13.21
N ALA A 101 -2.98 -2.59 -12.93
CA ALA A 101 -4.24 -3.30 -12.74
C ALA A 101 -4.96 -3.66 -14.06
N ASP A 102 -4.33 -3.38 -15.21
CA ASP A 102 -4.92 -3.51 -16.54
C ASP A 102 -6.23 -2.70 -16.69
N ASP A 103 -6.27 -1.49 -16.14
CA ASP A 103 -7.40 -0.56 -16.27
C ASP A 103 -7.05 0.64 -17.18
N GLY A 104 -8.09 1.31 -17.69
CA GLY A 104 -7.96 2.50 -18.53
C GLY A 104 -7.92 3.79 -17.71
N LEU A 105 -7.16 4.78 -18.20
CA LEU A 105 -7.20 6.15 -17.69
C LEU A 105 -8.21 6.97 -18.48
N PHE A 106 -9.05 7.72 -17.76
CA PHE A 106 -10.01 8.65 -18.34
C PHE A 106 -9.69 10.09 -17.92
N GLU A 107 -10.02 11.06 -18.77
CA GLU A 107 -9.85 12.48 -18.44
C GLU A 107 -10.56 12.85 -17.13
N SER A 108 -11.76 12.28 -16.91
CA SER A 108 -12.54 12.47 -15.69
C SER A 108 -11.85 11.97 -14.41
N ASP A 109 -10.92 11.02 -14.51
CA ASP A 109 -10.20 10.48 -13.35
C ASP A 109 -9.30 11.56 -12.71
N PHE A 110 -8.91 12.59 -13.45
CA PHE A 110 -8.00 13.66 -13.02
C PHE A 110 -8.71 14.94 -12.58
N ALA A 111 -10.03 14.91 -12.36
CA ALA A 111 -10.79 16.09 -11.96
C ALA A 111 -10.37 16.63 -10.58
N ASP A 112 -10.17 15.75 -9.61
CA ASP A 112 -9.70 16.05 -8.25
C ASP A 112 -9.19 14.77 -7.55
N GLY A 113 -8.76 14.90 -6.29
CA GLY A 113 -8.29 13.75 -5.50
C GLY A 113 -9.36 12.70 -5.22
N ALA A 114 -10.65 13.06 -5.19
CA ALA A 114 -11.74 12.10 -5.01
C ALA A 114 -11.98 11.30 -6.29
N ALA A 115 -11.87 11.91 -7.47
CA ALA A 115 -11.91 11.24 -8.76
C ALA A 115 -10.77 10.22 -8.91
N LEU A 116 -9.54 10.57 -8.49
CA LEU A 116 -8.41 9.63 -8.45
C LEU A 116 -8.72 8.41 -7.56
N ALA A 117 -9.28 8.64 -6.37
CA ALA A 117 -9.66 7.54 -5.48
C ALA A 117 -10.76 6.65 -6.09
N GLN A 118 -11.78 7.24 -6.73
CA GLN A 118 -12.84 6.49 -7.41
C GLN A 118 -12.30 5.64 -8.55
N ALA A 119 -11.37 6.17 -9.34
CA ALA A 119 -10.72 5.42 -10.42
C ALA A 119 -9.94 4.22 -9.88
N LEU A 120 -9.23 4.35 -8.75
CA LEU A 120 -8.53 3.22 -8.12
C LEU A 120 -9.50 2.12 -7.65
N GLN A 121 -10.70 2.49 -7.17
CA GLN A 121 -11.70 1.54 -6.72
C GLN A 121 -12.29 0.69 -7.87
N ARG A 122 -12.18 1.16 -9.12
CA ARG A 122 -12.73 0.48 -10.29
C ARG A 122 -12.07 -0.88 -10.55
N LYS A 123 -10.75 -0.95 -10.42
CA LYS A 123 -9.97 -2.17 -10.69
C LYS A 123 -8.66 -2.29 -9.92
N ALA A 124 -8.02 -1.17 -9.58
CA ALA A 124 -6.73 -1.19 -8.90
C ALA A 124 -6.83 -1.76 -7.48
N VAL A 125 -7.90 -1.46 -6.74
CA VAL A 125 -8.21 -2.11 -5.45
C VAL A 125 -8.55 -3.58 -5.68
N GLY A 126 -7.93 -4.47 -4.90
CA GLY A 126 -7.98 -5.92 -5.08
C GLY A 126 -6.95 -6.46 -6.08
N SER A 127 -6.28 -5.60 -6.86
CA SER A 127 -5.19 -6.00 -7.74
C SER A 127 -3.87 -6.17 -6.97
N PHE A 128 -2.97 -6.96 -7.55
CA PHE A 128 -1.69 -7.33 -6.98
C PHE A 128 -0.54 -6.56 -7.65
N TYR A 129 0.48 -6.24 -6.85
CA TYR A 129 1.66 -5.48 -7.29
C TYR A 129 2.90 -5.99 -6.57
N THR A 130 4.06 -5.66 -7.11
CA THR A 130 5.28 -5.59 -6.30
C THR A 130 5.47 -4.14 -5.83
N LEU A 131 5.37 -3.91 -4.52
CA LEU A 131 5.61 -2.62 -3.89
C LEU A 131 7.10 -2.47 -3.59
N GLN A 132 7.74 -1.51 -4.25
CA GLN A 132 9.11 -1.12 -3.98
C GLN A 132 9.13 -0.02 -2.92
N ILE A 133 9.92 -0.22 -1.89
CA ILE A 133 10.09 0.75 -0.80
C ILE A 133 11.56 1.08 -0.62
N ASP A 134 11.91 2.36 -0.75
CA ASP A 134 13.28 2.87 -0.62
C ASP A 134 13.38 3.93 0.48
N ASP A 135 14.42 3.84 1.31
CA ASP A 135 14.72 4.86 2.32
C ASP A 135 15.88 5.73 1.85
N ARG A 136 15.61 7.00 1.56
CA ARG A 136 16.62 7.98 1.13
C ARG A 136 17.01 8.92 2.26
N GLN A 137 18.30 8.98 2.58
CA GLN A 137 18.84 9.98 3.50
C GLN A 137 19.01 11.34 2.80
N SER A 138 18.48 12.40 3.40
CA SER A 138 18.74 13.78 2.96
C SER A 138 18.63 14.74 4.14
N LYS A 139 19.61 15.65 4.27
CA LYS A 139 19.66 16.65 5.35
C LYS A 139 19.44 16.06 6.76
N GLY A 140 20.01 14.88 7.02
CA GLY A 140 19.88 14.18 8.31
C GLY A 140 18.49 13.59 8.59
N LYS A 141 17.64 13.48 7.58
CA LYS A 141 16.31 12.86 7.67
C LYS A 141 16.21 11.71 6.67
N THR A 142 15.56 10.62 7.10
CA THR A 142 15.14 9.53 6.21
C THR A 142 13.83 9.90 5.53
N PHE A 143 13.78 9.76 4.22
CA PHE A 143 12.56 9.90 3.41
C PHE A 143 12.23 8.58 2.77
N ARG A 144 11.10 7.99 3.16
CA ARG A 144 10.58 6.76 2.56
C ARG A 144 9.92 7.06 1.22
N GLN A 145 10.31 6.31 0.21
CA GLN A 145 9.83 6.41 -1.16
C GLN A 145 9.15 5.10 -1.54
N TYR A 146 8.22 5.19 -2.47
CA TYR A 146 7.34 4.12 -2.88
C TYR A 146 7.22 4.14 -4.39
N ASP A 147 7.24 2.97 -5.00
CA ASP A 147 6.93 2.72 -6.40
C ASP A 147 6.21 1.37 -6.54
N LEU A 148 5.55 1.14 -7.69
CA LEU A 148 4.84 -0.11 -7.99
C LEU A 148 5.44 -0.79 -9.20
N GLU A 149 5.61 -2.09 -9.17
CA GLU A 149 6.00 -2.90 -10.32
C GLU A 149 4.94 -3.96 -10.59
N GLN A 150 5.01 -4.55 -11.79
CA GLN A 150 4.10 -5.63 -12.16
C GLN A 150 4.19 -6.75 -11.12
N ALA A 151 3.03 -7.25 -10.73
CA ALA A 151 2.93 -8.39 -9.84
C ALA A 151 3.77 -9.55 -10.37
N ASN A 152 4.58 -10.16 -9.49
CA ASN A 152 5.33 -11.36 -9.84
C ASN A 152 4.40 -12.58 -9.98
N GLU A 153 4.91 -13.67 -10.57
CA GLU A 153 4.12 -14.88 -10.85
C GLU A 153 3.42 -15.46 -9.60
N LEU A 154 4.05 -15.37 -8.42
CA LEU A 154 3.48 -15.81 -7.14
C LEU A 154 2.25 -15.00 -6.73
N SER A 155 2.31 -13.68 -6.86
CA SER A 155 1.17 -12.80 -6.60
C SER A 155 0.04 -12.99 -7.64
N MET A 156 0.39 -13.32 -8.88
CA MET A 156 -0.60 -13.73 -9.89
C MET A 156 -1.24 -15.08 -9.58
N GLN A 157 -0.51 -16.05 -9.02
CA GLN A 157 -1.06 -17.33 -8.57
C GLN A 157 -2.00 -17.16 -7.37
N ALA A 158 -1.69 -16.26 -6.43
CA ALA A 158 -2.57 -15.91 -5.32
C ALA A 158 -3.89 -15.25 -5.76
N SER A 159 -3.92 -14.63 -6.95
CA SER A 159 -5.14 -14.05 -7.55
C SER A 159 -6.05 -15.08 -8.24
N GLN A 160 -5.55 -16.29 -8.51
CA GLN A 160 -6.36 -17.36 -9.08
C GLN A 160 -7.03 -18.12 -7.94
N ALA A 161 -8.35 -17.96 -7.79
CA ALA A 161 -9.14 -18.94 -7.04
C ALA A 161 -8.81 -20.34 -7.60
N PRO A 162 -8.74 -21.40 -6.77
CA PRO A 162 -8.62 -22.75 -7.30
C PRO A 162 -9.74 -22.92 -8.33
N ALA A 163 -9.38 -23.27 -9.56
CA ALA A 163 -10.36 -23.62 -10.58
C ALA A 163 -11.15 -24.80 -10.04
N PHE A 164 -12.34 -24.54 -9.50
CA PHE A 164 -13.30 -25.60 -9.24
C PHE A 164 -13.66 -26.16 -10.60
N ASN A 165 -13.13 -27.33 -10.92
CA ASN A 165 -13.62 -28.09 -12.05
C ASN A 165 -15.08 -28.40 -11.75
N GLU A 166 -16.00 -28.02 -12.63
CA GLU A 166 -17.44 -28.29 -12.46
C GLU A 166 -17.72 -29.81 -12.32
N ASP A 167 -16.77 -30.65 -12.73
CA ASP A 167 -16.77 -32.11 -12.58
C ASP A 167 -16.54 -32.64 -11.14
N ASP A 168 -16.14 -31.80 -10.17
CA ASP A 168 -15.88 -32.19 -8.76
C ASP A 168 -17.00 -31.78 -7.77
N LEU A 169 -18.16 -31.33 -8.28
CA LEU A 169 -19.34 -31.06 -7.45
C LEU A 169 -20.13 -32.36 -7.17
N PRO A 170 -20.31 -32.78 -5.90
CA PRO A 170 -21.08 -33.99 -5.60
C PRO A 170 -22.57 -33.66 -5.53
N PHE A 171 -23.19 -33.39 -6.68
CA PHE A 171 -24.65 -33.32 -6.77
C PHE A 171 -25.16 -33.99 -8.05
N ASN A 172 -25.65 -35.23 -7.87
CA ASN A 172 -26.80 -35.76 -8.61
C ASN A 172 -28.08 -35.26 -7.95
#